data_AF-A0A1W9GG21-F1
#
_entry.id   AF-A0A1W9GG21-F1
#
_cell.length_a   1.000
_cell.length_b   1.000
_cell.length_c   1.000
_cell.angle_alpha   90.00
_cell.angle_beta   90.00
_cell.angle_gamma   90.00
#
_symmetry.space_group_name_H-M   'P 1'
#
loop_
_entity.id
_entity.type
_entity.pdbx_description
1 polymer ?
#
loop_
_entity_poly.entity_id
_entity_poly.type
_entity_poly.pdbx_seq_one_letter_code
_entity_poly.pdbx_strand_id
1 'polypeptide(L)' 'MVNSPPHYNQGAVECIDAIQAQLTTEEFVGYLRGTIAKYNWRLMLKSDPHEDAQKMAWYQAKLIEVLSAE' A
#
# COMPACT_ATOMS: atom_id res chain seq x y z
N MET A 1 17.34 -0.28 -7.49
CA MET A 1 17.12 -0.72 -6.09
C MET A 1 15.74 -0.24 -5.67
N VAL A 2 14.70 -1.00 -6.02
CA VAL A 2 13.28 -0.57 -5.98
C VAL A 2 12.52 -1.22 -4.81
N ASN A 3 13.06 -2.30 -4.23
CA ASN A 3 12.30 -3.15 -3.32
C ASN A 3 12.52 -2.86 -1.82
N SER A 4 13.45 -1.97 -1.43
CA SER A 4 13.66 -1.57 -0.02
C SER A 4 14.46 -0.27 0.09
N PRO A 5 13.83 0.92 0.15
CA PRO A 5 14.52 2.15 0.49
C PRO A 5 14.99 2.14 1.96
N PRO A 6 16.24 2.49 2.30
CA PRO A 6 16.81 2.39 3.67
C PRO A 6 16.08 3.21 4.75
N HIS A 7 15.19 4.13 4.37
CA HIS A 7 14.49 5.03 5.28
C HIS A 7 13.14 4.49 5.76
N TYR A 8 12.66 3.34 5.26
CA TYR A 8 11.44 2.69 5.76
C TYR A 8 11.71 1.66 6.87
N ASN A 9 12.98 1.28 7.10
CA ASN A 9 13.36 0.22 8.06
C ASN A 9 14.05 0.78 9.32
N GLN A 10 13.55 1.88 9.87
CA GLN A 10 13.95 2.29 11.24
C GLN A 10 13.18 1.43 12.28
N GLY A 11 13.39 0.11 12.27
CA GLY A 11 12.76 -0.81 13.24
C GLY A 11 12.51 -2.24 12.72
N ALA A 12 12.01 -3.12 13.59
CA ALA A 12 11.62 -4.50 13.27
C ALA A 12 10.19 -4.64 12.70
N VAL A 13 9.48 -3.52 12.53
CA VAL A 13 8.06 -3.46 12.14
C VAL A 13 7.93 -2.60 10.89
N GLU A 14 7.24 -3.09 9.87
CA GLU A 14 7.00 -2.32 8.66
C GLU A 14 5.98 -1.19 8.92
N CYS A 15 6.13 -0.06 8.23
CA CYS A 15 5.28 1.10 8.43
C CYS A 15 3.78 0.80 8.22
N ILE A 16 3.44 -0.08 7.25
CA ILE A 16 2.05 -0.48 7.02
C ILE A 16 1.46 -1.28 8.20
N ASP A 17 2.27 -2.09 8.87
CA ASP A 17 1.83 -2.89 10.01
C ASP A 17 1.54 -1.96 11.21
N ALA A 18 2.38 -0.95 11.41
CA ALA A 18 2.15 0.08 12.40
C ALA A 18 0.87 0.89 12.10
N ILE A 19 0.60 1.21 10.83
CA ILE A 19 -0.65 1.88 10.41
C ILE A 19 -1.85 0.98 10.67
N GLN A 20 -1.78 -0.30 10.28
CA GLN A 20 -2.86 -1.26 10.48
C GLN A 20 -3.20 -1.43 11.97
N ALA A 21 -2.19 -1.47 12.84
CA ALA A 21 -2.39 -1.60 14.29
C ALA A 21 -3.06 -0.37 14.94
N GLN A 22 -3.01 0.80 14.29
CA GLN A 22 -3.58 2.05 14.80
C GLN A 22 -5.01 2.32 14.33
N LEU A 23 -5.46 1.61 13.28
CA LEU A 23 -6.73 1.86 12.61
C LEU A 23 -7.72 0.73 12.91
N THR A 24 -9.01 1.06 12.91
CA THR A 24 -10.07 0.04 12.78
C THR A 24 -9.97 -0.65 11.42
N THR A 25 -10.58 -1.83 11.27
CA THR A 25 -10.62 -2.55 9.99
C THR A 25 -11.22 -1.69 8.87
N GLU A 26 -12.30 -0.96 9.15
CA GLU A 26 -12.94 -0.07 8.17
C GLU A 26 -12.01 1.08 7.74
N GLU A 27 -11.32 1.71 8.68
CA GLU A 27 -10.36 2.77 8.39
C GLU A 27 -9.16 2.25 7.59
N PHE A 28 -8.66 1.05 7.91
CA PHE A 28 -7.56 0.44 7.15
C PHE A 28 -7.99 0.06 5.73
N VAL A 29 -9.19 -0.49 5.54
CA VAL A 29 -9.79 -0.69 4.22
C VAL A 29 -9.90 0.64 3.46
N GLY A 30 -10.33 1.71 4.13
CA GLY A 30 -10.36 3.07 3.57
C GLY A 30 -8.98 3.55 3.11
N TYR A 31 -7.95 3.36 3.94
CA TYR A 31 -6.55 3.67 3.62
C TYR A 31 -6.06 2.92 2.38
N LEU A 32 -6.31 1.60 2.29
CA LEU A 32 -5.93 0.78 1.15
C LEU A 32 -6.63 1.26 -0.13
N ARG A 33 -7.95 1.48 -0.07
CA ARG A 33 -8.75 1.99 -1.20
C ARG A 33 -8.24 3.34 -1.71
N GLY A 34 -7.98 4.29 -0.80
CA GLY A 34 -7.44 5.61 -1.16
C GLY A 34 -6.04 5.50 -1.78
N THR A 35 -5.22 4.59 -1.28
CA THR A 35 -3.86 4.37 -1.81
C THR A 35 -3.88 3.73 -3.20
N ILE A 36 -4.77 2.76 -3.44
CA ILE A 36 -5.02 2.18 -4.77
C ILE A 36 -5.47 3.28 -5.74
N ALA A 37 -6.44 4.11 -5.35
CA ALA A 37 -6.92 5.21 -6.17
C ALA A 37 -5.81 6.21 -6.52
N LYS A 38 -4.93 6.54 -5.57
CA LYS A 38 -3.75 7.40 -5.79
C LYS A 38 -2.82 6.84 -6.87
N TYR A 39 -2.50 5.55 -6.84
CA TYR A 39 -1.61 4.93 -7.83
C TYR A 39 -2.29 4.77 -9.18
N ASN A 40 -3.58 4.43 -9.21
CA ASN A 40 -4.37 4.40 -10.44
C ASN A 40 -4.45 5.79 -11.10
N TRP A 41 -4.70 6.85 -10.32
CA TRP A 41 -4.74 8.22 -10.83
C TRP A 41 -3.42 8.66 -11.43
N ARG A 42 -2.30 8.28 -10.80
CA ARG A 42 -0.94 8.63 -11.26
C ARG A 42 -0.45 7.77 -12.43
N LEU A 43 -1.12 6.67 -12.72
CA LEU A 43 -0.74 5.76 -13.80
C LEU A 43 -0.67 6.55 -15.12
N MET A 44 0.42 6.39 -15.87
CA MET A 44 0.72 7.15 -17.09
C MET A 44 0.99 8.65 -16.93
N LEU A 45 0.82 9.24 -15.74
CA LEU A 45 1.13 10.65 -15.48
C LEU A 45 2.57 10.89 -15.02
N LYS A 46 3.26 9.84 -14.58
CA LYS A 46 4.65 9.89 -14.09
C LYS A 46 5.60 9.14 -15.02
N SER A 47 6.90 9.35 -14.85
CA SER A 47 7.96 8.78 -15.70
C SER A 47 8.06 7.25 -15.67
N ASP A 48 7.51 6.59 -14.64
CA ASP A 48 7.48 5.13 -14.53
C ASP A 48 6.07 4.62 -14.18
N PRO A 49 5.22 4.37 -15.19
CA PRO A 49 3.90 3.79 -15.01
C PRO A 49 3.94 2.35 -14.48
N HIS A 50 5.02 1.62 -14.73
CA HIS A 50 5.14 0.24 -14.30
C HIS A 50 5.31 0.15 -12.78
N GLU A 51 6.12 1.04 -12.18
CA GLU A 51 6.25 1.13 -10.72
C GLU A 51 4.90 1.45 -10.04
N ASP A 52 4.13 2.39 -10.58
CA ASP A 52 2.82 2.74 -10.02
C ASP A 52 1.80 1.57 -10.18
N ALA A 53 1.85 0.82 -11.29
CA ALA A 53 1.06 -0.40 -11.47
C ALA A 53 1.43 -1.50 -10.47
N GLN A 54 2.72 -1.71 -10.19
CA GLN A 54 3.19 -2.67 -9.19
C GLN A 54 2.73 -2.28 -7.78
N LYS A 55 2.82 -1.00 -7.41
CA LYS A 55 2.33 -0.50 -6.13
C LYS A 55 0.82 -0.70 -6.00
N MET A 56 0.06 -0.34 -7.03
CA MET A 56 -1.39 -0.58 -7.06
C MET A 56 -1.72 -2.06 -6.83
N ALA A 57 -1.05 -2.98 -7.52
CA ALA A 57 -1.26 -4.42 -7.36
C ALA A 57 -0.94 -4.92 -5.94
N TRP A 58 0.13 -4.40 -5.33
CA TRP A 58 0.50 -4.76 -3.96
C TRP A 58 -0.56 -4.32 -2.94
N TYR A 59 -1.05 -3.09 -3.02
CA TYR A 59 -2.12 -2.62 -2.13
C TYR A 59 -3.44 -3.34 -2.37
N GLN A 60 -3.74 -3.73 -3.61
CA GLN A 60 -4.90 -4.56 -3.93
C GLN A 60 -4.79 -5.96 -3.31
N ALA A 61 -3.62 -6.60 -3.35
CA ALA A 61 -3.40 -7.89 -2.70
C ALA A 61 -3.60 -7.81 -1.18
N LYS A 62 -3.09 -6.75 -0.55
CA LYS A 62 -3.31 -6.48 0.88
C LYS A 62 -4.79 -6.26 1.22
N LEU A 63 -5.53 -5.56 0.36
CA LEU A 63 -6.97 -5.39 0.56
C LEU A 63 -7.73 -6.72 0.50
N ILE A 64 -7.38 -7.60 -0.45
CA ILE A 64 -7.96 -8.95 -0.54
C ILE A 64 -7.65 -9.76 0.73
N GLU A 65 -6.41 -9.70 1.23
CA GLU A 65 -6.00 -10.38 2.47
C GLU A 65 -6.87 -9.93 3.67
N VAL A 66 -7.04 -8.62 3.85
CA VAL A 66 -7.85 -8.05 4.94
C VAL A 66 -9.31 -8.49 4.85
N LEU A 67 -9.89 -8.48 3.64
CA LEU A 67 -11.30 -8.86 3.42
C LEU A 67 -11.55 -10.38 3.47
N SER A 68 -10.52 -11.20 3.25
CA SER A 68 -10.65 -12.66 3.30
C SER A 68 -10.41 -13.25 4.69
N ALA A 69 -9.94 -12.43 5.64
CA ALA A 69 -9.72 -12.81 7.03
C ALA A 69 -10.97 -12.62 7.92
N GLU A 70 -12.07 -12.12 7.35
CA GLU A 70 -13.42 -12.10 7.95
C GLU A 70 -14.19 -13.39 7.64
#